data_AF-A0A4Z0P6W3-F1
#
_entry.id   AF-A0A4Z0P6W3-F1
#
_cell.length_a   1.000
_cell.length_b   1.000
_cell.length_c   1.000
_cell.angle_alpha   90.00
_cell.angle_beta   90.00
_cell.angle_gamma   90.00
#
_symmetry.space_group_name_H-M   'P 1'
#
loop_
_entity.id
_entity.type
_entity.pdbx_description
1 polymer ?
#
loop_
_entity_poly.entity_id
_entity_poly.type
_entity_poly.pdbx_seq_one_letter_code
_entity_poly.pdbx_strand_id
1 'polypeptide(L)'
;MDLLQRIQRWYTIQCNGDWEHSYGISITNVDNPGWWVTIDLKETSLEKAVLPMQPTQQRSPTNWVLWYVEDYKFIGSGGPENLTEILTYFLDVFLPANIDPDYLFDIHLPVRGYENRLWLKAEAKMLSESTMEVVSIADASQACFYEWGVDNDLDLLNELGDTGLELQTYYTLADKVEPLVFQSADNILRTFLIAPVPS
;
A
#
# COMPACT_ATOMS: atom_id res chain seq x y z
N MET A 1 4.82 15.25 -3.60
CA MET A 1 4.06 14.40 -4.55
C MET A 1 2.77 15.10 -4.87
N ASP A 2 2.30 15.02 -6.11
CA ASP A 2 0.96 15.50 -6.46
C ASP A 2 -0.13 14.51 -5.98
N LEU A 3 -1.40 14.91 -6.12
CA LEU A 3 -2.55 14.13 -5.64
C LEU A 3 -2.65 12.73 -6.28
N LEU A 4 -2.35 12.60 -7.57
CA LEU A 4 -2.43 11.32 -8.28
C LEU A 4 -1.29 10.39 -7.84
N GLN A 5 -0.09 10.93 -7.67
CA GLN A 5 1.02 10.16 -7.11
C GLN A 5 0.71 9.66 -5.69
N ARG A 6 0.08 10.49 -4.85
CA ARG A 6 -0.29 10.12 -3.48
C ARG A 6 -1.29 8.96 -3.43
N ILE A 7 -2.36 9.03 -4.23
CA ILE A 7 -3.34 7.92 -4.29
C ILE A 7 -2.73 6.65 -4.90
N GLN A 8 -1.81 6.78 -5.87
CA GLN A 8 -1.07 5.65 -6.42
C GLN A 8 -0.17 4.99 -5.36
N ARG A 9 0.52 5.78 -4.53
CA ARG A 9 1.32 5.26 -3.42
C ARG A 9 0.47 4.54 -2.38
N TRP A 10 -0.69 5.09 -2.03
CA TRP A 10 -1.63 4.43 -1.11
C TRP A 10 -2.06 3.08 -1.67
N TYR A 11 -2.44 3.04 -2.95
CA TYR A 11 -2.80 1.81 -3.67
C TYR A 11 -1.66 0.79 -3.64
N THR A 12 -0.43 1.20 -3.95
CA THR A 12 0.74 0.31 -3.90
C THR A 12 0.95 -0.28 -2.50
N ILE A 13 0.65 0.43 -1.42
CA ILE A 13 0.76 -0.15 -0.07
C ILE A 13 -0.25 -1.28 0.17
N GLN A 14 -1.44 -1.21 -0.46
CA GLN A 14 -2.48 -2.23 -0.25
C GLN A 14 -2.23 -3.50 -1.06
N CYS A 15 -1.56 -3.39 -2.21
CA CYS A 15 -1.26 -4.54 -3.04
C CYS A 15 -0.28 -5.48 -2.30
N ASN A 16 -0.71 -6.72 -2.11
CA ASN A 16 0.01 -7.73 -1.34
C ASN A 16 0.05 -9.10 -2.04
N GLY A 17 -0.42 -9.18 -3.29
CA GLY A 17 -0.54 -10.42 -4.06
C GLY A 17 -1.97 -10.97 -4.11
N ASP A 18 -2.85 -10.54 -3.21
CA ASP A 18 -4.26 -10.96 -3.15
C ASP A 18 -5.22 -9.77 -3.27
N TRP A 19 -4.92 -8.67 -2.59
CA TRP A 19 -5.82 -7.52 -2.48
C TRP A 19 -6.16 -6.91 -3.85
N GLU A 20 -5.16 -6.77 -4.73
CA GLU A 20 -5.30 -6.22 -6.08
C GLU A 20 -6.20 -7.05 -7.01
N HIS A 21 -6.48 -8.30 -6.66
CA HIS A 21 -7.34 -9.18 -7.45
C HIS A 21 -8.82 -9.05 -7.08
N SER A 22 -9.12 -8.54 -5.89
CA SER A 22 -10.48 -8.52 -5.32
C SER A 22 -10.99 -7.13 -4.95
N TYR A 23 -10.09 -6.18 -4.72
CA TYR A 23 -10.37 -4.86 -4.19
C TYR A 23 -9.67 -3.78 -5.01
N GLY A 24 -10.08 -2.52 -4.86
CA GLY A 24 -9.41 -1.44 -5.56
C GLY A 24 -10.00 -0.06 -5.34
N ILE A 25 -9.72 0.80 -6.32
CA ILE A 25 -10.25 2.16 -6.41
C ILE A 25 -11.07 2.24 -7.70
N SER A 26 -12.33 2.62 -7.56
CA SER A 26 -13.23 2.87 -8.69
C SER A 26 -13.59 4.34 -8.73
N ILE A 27 -13.42 4.97 -9.90
CA ILE A 27 -13.87 6.33 -10.18
C ILE A 27 -14.81 6.23 -11.38
N THR A 28 -16.07 6.53 -11.15
CA THR A 28 -17.15 6.45 -12.14
C THR A 28 -17.96 7.74 -12.13
N ASN A 29 -18.92 7.85 -13.05
CA ASN A 29 -19.86 8.96 -13.11
C ASN A 29 -21.17 8.56 -12.43
N VAL A 30 -21.93 9.57 -11.99
CA VAL A 30 -23.33 9.39 -11.56
C VAL A 30 -24.28 9.77 -12.70
N ASP A 31 -25.58 9.53 -12.54
CA ASP A 31 -26.61 9.81 -13.56
C ASP A 31 -26.70 11.29 -13.95
N ASN A 32 -26.30 12.19 -13.03
CA ASN A 32 -26.09 13.60 -13.28
C ASN A 32 -24.58 13.87 -13.50
N PRO A 33 -24.16 14.96 -14.16
CA PRO A 33 -22.75 15.30 -14.24
C PRO A 33 -22.09 15.33 -12.85
N GLY A 34 -21.10 14.46 -12.65
CA GLY A 34 -20.47 14.27 -11.35
C GLY A 34 -19.63 13.00 -11.28
N TRP A 35 -19.09 12.76 -10.09
CA TRP A 35 -18.18 11.68 -9.77
C TRP A 35 -18.75 10.78 -8.67
N TRP A 36 -18.44 9.50 -8.78
CA TRP A 36 -18.63 8.48 -7.76
C TRP A 36 -17.31 7.75 -7.57
N VAL A 37 -16.72 7.93 -6.39
CA VAL A 37 -15.46 7.32 -5.98
C VAL A 37 -15.75 6.26 -4.94
N THR A 38 -15.19 5.07 -5.14
CA THR A 38 -15.23 3.97 -4.18
C THR A 38 -13.81 3.50 -3.94
N ILE A 39 -13.41 3.39 -2.68
CA ILE A 39 -12.11 2.88 -2.26
C ILE A 39 -12.39 1.74 -1.26
N ASP A 40 -12.01 0.52 -1.62
CA ASP A 40 -12.13 -0.63 -0.71
C ASP A 40 -11.17 -0.48 0.47
N LEU A 41 -11.68 -0.68 1.68
CA LEU A 41 -10.95 -0.58 2.95
C LEU A 41 -10.75 -1.94 3.61
N LYS A 42 -11.45 -2.97 3.13
CA LYS A 42 -11.31 -4.34 3.61
C LYS A 42 -9.88 -4.83 3.41
N GLU A 43 -9.35 -5.56 4.39
CA GLU A 43 -7.98 -6.07 4.41
C GLU A 43 -6.93 -4.96 4.26
N THR A 44 -7.23 -3.80 4.86
CA THR A 44 -6.29 -2.67 5.00
C THR A 44 -6.29 -2.16 6.44
N SER A 45 -5.36 -1.27 6.77
CA SER A 45 -5.36 -0.55 8.05
C SER A 45 -6.57 0.35 8.27
N LEU A 46 -7.46 0.50 7.27
CA LEU A 46 -8.69 1.28 7.34
C LEU A 46 -9.95 0.42 7.48
N GLU A 47 -9.85 -0.91 7.58
CA GLU A 47 -11.02 -1.80 7.63
C GLU A 47 -12.00 -1.44 8.76
N LYS A 48 -11.46 -1.01 9.90
CA LYS A 48 -12.25 -0.64 11.09
C LYS A 48 -12.77 0.80 11.06
N ALA A 49 -12.46 1.57 10.01
CA ALA A 49 -12.87 2.96 9.90
C ALA A 49 -14.40 3.10 9.87
N VAL A 50 -14.92 4.12 10.56
CA VAL A 50 -16.35 4.40 10.58
C VAL A 50 -16.57 5.87 10.23
N LEU A 51 -17.38 6.09 9.19
CA LEU A 51 -17.79 7.42 8.76
C LEU A 51 -19.28 7.40 8.41
N PRO A 52 -20.17 7.76 9.35
CA PRO A 52 -21.61 7.72 9.11
C PRO A 52 -22.01 8.68 8.01
N MET A 53 -22.95 8.27 7.15
CA MET A 53 -23.47 9.13 6.09
C MET A 53 -24.10 10.40 6.65
N GLN A 54 -23.56 11.54 6.22
CA GLN A 54 -24.08 12.87 6.54
C GLN A 54 -24.86 13.44 5.35
N PRO A 55 -25.74 14.44 5.57
CA PRO A 55 -26.38 15.16 4.49
C PRO A 55 -25.37 15.71 3.48
N THR A 56 -25.72 15.66 2.19
CA THR A 56 -24.89 16.21 1.11
C THR A 56 -24.60 17.69 1.36
N GLN A 57 -23.33 18.06 1.27
CA GLN A 57 -22.88 19.44 1.33
C GLN A 57 -23.12 20.12 -0.02
N GLN A 58 -24.34 20.60 -0.23
CA GLN A 58 -24.73 21.25 -1.48
C GLN A 58 -24.39 22.75 -1.47
N ARG A 59 -23.44 23.16 -2.32
CA ARG A 59 -23.01 24.57 -2.49
C ARG A 59 -23.65 25.19 -3.73
N SER A 60 -23.83 24.40 -4.78
CA SER A 60 -24.57 24.74 -6.00
C SER A 60 -25.07 23.45 -6.69
N PRO A 61 -25.85 23.53 -7.79
CA PRO A 61 -26.22 22.34 -8.58
C PRO A 61 -25.03 21.56 -9.15
N THR A 62 -23.87 22.19 -9.35
CA THR A 62 -22.65 21.57 -9.91
C THR A 62 -21.52 21.45 -8.90
N ASN A 63 -21.69 21.98 -7.68
CA ASN A 63 -20.72 21.90 -6.60
C ASN A 63 -21.41 21.35 -5.36
N TRP A 64 -21.22 20.07 -5.14
CA TRP A 64 -21.77 19.35 -4.02
C TRP A 64 -20.84 18.18 -3.71
N VAL A 65 -20.79 17.78 -2.44
CA VAL A 65 -20.00 16.62 -2.01
C VAL A 65 -20.71 15.86 -0.90
N LEU A 66 -20.53 14.55 -0.88
CA LEU A 66 -20.85 13.67 0.24
C LEU A 66 -19.79 12.58 0.30
N TRP A 67 -19.55 12.06 1.50
CA TRP A 67 -18.70 10.91 1.71
C TRP A 67 -19.11 10.16 2.97
N TYR A 68 -18.90 8.87 2.97
CA TYR A 68 -19.24 7.97 4.06
C TYR A 68 -18.51 6.64 3.91
N VAL A 69 -18.58 5.80 4.94
CA VAL A 69 -18.13 4.41 4.88
C VAL A 69 -19.32 3.48 5.03
N GLU A 70 -19.44 2.54 4.10
CA GLU A 70 -20.43 1.48 4.10
C GLU A 70 -19.79 0.20 3.52
N ASP A 71 -20.10 -0.96 4.10
CA ASP A 71 -19.61 -2.26 3.65
C ASP A 71 -18.09 -2.32 3.39
N TYR A 72 -17.31 -1.75 4.32
CA TYR A 72 -15.84 -1.65 4.24
C TYR A 72 -15.34 -0.86 3.03
N LYS A 73 -16.11 0.13 2.55
CA LYS A 73 -15.72 0.99 1.44
C LYS A 73 -15.88 2.44 1.83
N PHE A 74 -14.85 3.24 1.56
CA PHE A 74 -15.01 4.68 1.51
C PHE A 74 -15.74 5.03 0.21
N ILE A 75 -16.87 5.71 0.35
CA ILE A 75 -17.66 6.24 -0.75
C ILE A 75 -17.54 7.76 -0.72
N GLY A 76 -17.20 8.35 -1.86
CA GLY A 76 -17.23 9.80 -2.07
C GLY A 76 -17.95 10.13 -3.35
N SER A 77 -18.89 11.07 -3.33
CA SER A 77 -19.59 11.53 -4.52
C SER A 77 -19.68 13.04 -4.55
N GLY A 78 -19.62 13.62 -5.75
CA GLY A 78 -19.65 15.06 -5.91
C GLY A 78 -19.91 15.53 -7.33
N GLY A 79 -20.06 16.85 -7.48
CA GLY A 79 -20.26 17.49 -8.77
C GLY A 79 -19.07 17.37 -9.72
N PRO A 80 -19.19 17.84 -10.98
CA PRO A 80 -18.22 17.59 -12.05
C PRO A 80 -16.78 18.02 -11.77
N GLU A 81 -16.59 19.02 -10.90
CA GLU A 81 -15.27 19.56 -10.54
C GLU A 81 -14.80 19.15 -9.13
N ASN A 82 -15.55 18.26 -8.46
CA ASN A 82 -15.26 17.88 -7.07
C ASN A 82 -14.39 16.61 -6.92
N LEU A 83 -13.90 15.99 -8.00
CA LEU A 83 -13.05 14.78 -7.89
C LEU A 83 -11.79 15.04 -7.04
N THR A 84 -11.12 16.16 -7.28
CA THR A 84 -9.96 16.59 -6.50
C THR A 84 -10.32 16.74 -5.01
N GLU A 85 -11.49 17.31 -4.71
CA GLU A 85 -11.95 17.50 -3.33
C GLU A 85 -12.20 16.17 -2.61
N ILE A 86 -12.82 15.20 -3.29
CA ILE A 86 -13.08 13.87 -2.74
C ILE A 86 -11.77 13.14 -2.43
N LEU A 87 -10.84 13.07 -3.39
CA LEU A 87 -9.56 12.38 -3.20
C LEU A 87 -8.67 13.07 -2.17
N THR A 88 -8.69 14.41 -2.14
CA THR A 88 -7.96 15.18 -1.12
C THR A 88 -8.54 14.91 0.27
N TYR A 89 -9.87 14.87 0.42
CA TYR A 89 -10.49 14.52 1.70
C TYR A 89 -10.09 13.12 2.17
N PHE A 90 -10.10 12.14 1.26
CA PHE A 90 -9.65 10.78 1.58
C PHE A 90 -8.22 10.77 2.13
N LEU A 91 -7.28 11.41 1.44
CA LEU A 91 -5.86 11.37 1.79
C LEU A 91 -5.49 12.28 2.98
N ASP A 92 -6.05 13.48 3.07
CA ASP A 92 -5.61 14.48 4.05
C ASP A 92 -6.39 14.44 5.36
N VAL A 93 -7.61 13.91 5.34
CA VAL A 93 -8.50 13.92 6.50
C VAL A 93 -8.86 12.51 6.91
N PHE A 94 -9.42 11.72 6.00
CA PHE A 94 -9.96 10.40 6.34
C PHE A 94 -8.83 9.42 6.71
N LEU A 95 -7.84 9.25 5.84
CA LEU A 95 -6.72 8.33 6.03
C LEU A 95 -6.01 8.55 7.37
N PRO A 96 -5.38 9.71 7.66
CA PRO A 96 -4.61 9.88 8.90
C PRO A 96 -5.47 9.79 10.18
N ALA A 97 -6.78 10.03 10.10
CA ALA A 97 -7.68 9.92 11.24
C ALA A 97 -8.13 8.46 11.53
N ASN A 98 -7.96 7.55 10.58
CA ASN A 98 -8.56 6.21 10.63
C ASN A 98 -7.56 5.05 10.46
N ILE A 99 -6.26 5.32 10.29
CA ILE A 99 -5.23 4.26 10.31
C ILE A 99 -5.31 3.52 11.64
N ASP A 100 -5.58 2.22 11.59
CA ASP A 100 -5.46 1.31 12.72
C ASP A 100 -3.96 1.10 13.04
N PRO A 101 -3.47 1.58 14.20
CA PRO A 101 -2.06 1.45 14.57
C PRO A 101 -1.64 0.00 14.85
N ASP A 102 -2.59 -0.90 15.09
CA ASP A 102 -2.35 -2.31 15.38
C ASP A 102 -2.38 -3.20 14.12
N TYR A 103 -2.75 -2.63 12.96
CA TYR A 103 -2.72 -3.37 11.70
C TYR A 103 -1.29 -3.48 11.18
N LEU A 104 -0.84 -4.73 11.00
CA LEU A 104 0.50 -5.05 10.49
C LEU A 104 0.40 -5.52 9.03
N PHE A 105 1.24 -4.95 8.20
CA PHE A 105 1.46 -5.36 6.83
C PHE A 105 2.65 -6.31 6.77
N ASP A 106 2.51 -7.40 6.03
CA ASP A 106 3.64 -8.21 5.61
C ASP A 106 4.43 -7.45 4.54
N ILE A 107 5.71 -7.19 4.80
CA ILE A 107 6.62 -6.46 3.93
C ILE A 107 7.87 -7.28 3.63
N HIS A 108 8.62 -6.86 2.60
CA HIS A 108 9.79 -7.57 2.10
C HIS A 108 10.95 -6.60 1.92
N LEU A 109 11.93 -6.68 2.81
CA LEU A 109 13.08 -5.78 2.83
C LEU A 109 14.24 -6.37 2.02
N PRO A 110 14.92 -5.59 1.16
CA PRO A 110 16.03 -6.09 0.37
C PRO A 110 17.18 -6.55 1.27
N VAL A 111 17.81 -7.66 0.89
CA VAL A 111 19.00 -8.18 1.57
C VAL A 111 20.25 -7.48 1.05
N ARG A 112 21.14 -7.13 1.98
CA ARG A 112 22.41 -6.46 1.70
C ARG A 112 23.26 -7.28 0.72
N GLY A 113 23.67 -6.66 -0.38
CA GLY A 113 24.46 -7.28 -1.46
C GLY A 113 23.63 -8.07 -2.48
N TYR A 114 22.31 -8.18 -2.28
CA TYR A 114 21.38 -8.94 -3.12
C TYR A 114 20.07 -8.19 -3.32
N GLU A 115 20.10 -6.86 -3.37
CA GLU A 115 18.93 -5.98 -3.26
C GLU A 115 17.88 -6.18 -4.38
N ASN A 116 18.28 -6.82 -5.48
CA ASN A 116 17.41 -7.14 -6.63
C ASN A 116 17.08 -8.64 -6.76
N ARG A 117 17.45 -9.46 -5.76
CA ARG A 117 17.38 -10.93 -5.84
C ARG A 117 16.88 -11.61 -4.57
N LEU A 118 17.18 -11.07 -3.40
CA LEU A 118 16.80 -11.62 -2.11
C LEU A 118 16.09 -10.57 -1.27
N TRP A 119 14.96 -10.98 -0.69
CA TRP A 119 14.18 -10.16 0.23
C TRP A 119 13.91 -10.92 1.52
N LEU A 120 14.06 -10.22 2.64
CA LEU A 120 13.80 -10.71 3.99
C LEU A 120 12.41 -10.28 4.43
N LYS A 121 11.60 -11.23 4.91
CA LYS A 121 10.28 -10.92 5.47
C LYS A 121 10.39 -10.01 6.69
N ALA A 122 9.49 -9.05 6.77
CA ALA A 122 9.35 -8.13 7.89
C ALA A 122 7.87 -7.74 8.04
N GLU A 123 7.53 -7.10 9.16
CA GLU A 123 6.21 -6.49 9.36
C GLU A 123 6.36 -4.99 9.54
N ALA A 124 5.40 -4.23 9.03
CA ALA A 124 5.35 -2.79 9.21
C ALA A 124 3.94 -2.30 9.45
N LYS A 125 3.82 -1.15 10.14
CA LYS A 125 2.56 -0.43 10.28
C LYS A 125 2.55 0.79 9.37
N MET A 126 1.39 1.14 8.84
CA MET A 126 1.24 2.33 8.00
C MET A 126 1.32 3.61 8.86
N LEU A 127 2.01 4.63 8.34
CA LEU A 127 2.01 5.99 8.91
C LEU A 127 1.29 7.01 8.02
N SER A 128 1.32 6.81 6.70
CA SER A 128 0.69 7.67 5.70
C SER A 128 0.44 6.90 4.40
N GLU A 129 -0.06 7.57 3.36
CA GLU A 129 -0.25 7.02 2.02
C GLU A 129 1.03 6.54 1.34
N SER A 130 2.20 6.89 1.87
CA SER A 130 3.49 6.60 1.22
C SER A 130 4.55 6.14 2.19
N THR A 131 4.25 6.00 3.47
CA THR A 131 5.25 5.72 4.50
C THR A 131 4.73 4.69 5.49
N MET A 132 5.58 3.74 5.81
CA MET A 132 5.35 2.68 6.78
C MET A 132 6.54 2.63 7.74
N GLU A 133 6.33 2.10 8.94
CA GLU A 133 7.35 1.95 9.98
C GLU A 133 7.58 0.47 10.24
N VAL A 134 8.84 0.03 10.17
CA VAL A 134 9.22 -1.37 10.42
C VAL A 134 9.01 -1.71 11.90
N VAL A 135 8.23 -2.76 12.16
CA VAL A 135 7.86 -3.23 13.50
C VAL A 135 8.57 -4.52 13.86
N SER A 136 8.79 -5.40 12.88
CA SER A 136 9.53 -6.64 13.07
C SER A 136 10.34 -6.98 11.81
N ILE A 137 11.44 -7.71 11.97
CA ILE A 137 12.25 -8.24 10.89
C ILE A 137 12.51 -9.71 11.22
N ALA A 138 12.24 -10.60 10.27
CA ALA A 138 12.46 -12.02 10.47
C ALA A 138 13.95 -12.34 10.64
N ASP A 139 14.24 -13.39 11.42
CA ASP A 139 15.59 -13.90 11.53
C ASP A 139 15.97 -14.65 10.24
N ALA A 140 17.09 -14.28 9.65
CA ALA A 140 17.68 -14.88 8.45
C ALA A 140 17.83 -16.41 8.57
N SER A 141 18.03 -16.94 9.77
CA SER A 141 18.18 -18.37 10.02
C SER A 141 16.89 -19.19 9.85
N GLN A 142 15.71 -18.55 9.75
CA GLN A 142 14.40 -19.22 9.77
C GLN A 142 13.74 -19.39 8.39
N ALA A 143 14.50 -19.42 7.29
CA ALA A 143 13.95 -19.59 5.94
C ALA A 143 12.87 -18.53 5.58
N CYS A 144 13.10 -17.29 5.97
CA CYS A 144 12.21 -16.16 5.74
C CYS A 144 12.62 -15.31 4.51
N PHE A 145 13.38 -15.92 3.61
CA PHE A 145 13.84 -15.28 2.38
C PHE A 145 12.90 -15.63 1.22
N TYR A 146 12.60 -14.60 0.44
CA TYR A 146 12.05 -14.77 -0.90
C TYR A 146 13.21 -14.56 -1.87
N GLU A 147 13.49 -15.59 -2.68
CA GLU A 147 14.44 -15.52 -3.79
C GLU A 147 13.69 -15.31 -5.10
N TRP A 148 14.21 -14.43 -5.95
CA TRP A 148 13.69 -14.21 -7.30
C TRP A 148 14.77 -14.40 -8.36
N GLY A 149 14.47 -15.20 -9.39
CA GLY A 149 15.35 -15.49 -10.53
C GLY A 149 14.58 -16.17 -11.67
N VAL A 150 15.14 -16.11 -12.88
CA VAL A 150 14.65 -16.88 -14.04
C VAL A 150 15.02 -18.35 -13.82
N ASP A 151 14.23 -19.31 -14.31
CA ASP A 151 14.35 -20.77 -14.07
C ASP A 151 15.76 -21.40 -14.24
N ASN A 152 16.73 -20.69 -14.82
CA ASN A 152 18.11 -21.15 -14.99
C ASN A 152 19.10 -20.67 -13.88
N ASP A 153 18.69 -19.82 -12.95
CA ASP A 153 19.52 -19.28 -11.84
C ASP A 153 19.04 -19.76 -10.45
N LEU A 154 18.17 -20.77 -10.42
CA LEU A 154 17.51 -21.26 -9.21
C LEU A 154 18.45 -22.13 -8.37
N ASP A 155 19.30 -21.49 -7.56
CA ASP A 155 19.56 -21.95 -6.19
C ASP A 155 20.50 -21.01 -5.41
N LEU A 156 20.36 -19.67 -5.50
CA LEU A 156 21.29 -18.77 -4.80
C LEU A 156 21.33 -19.07 -3.30
N LEU A 157 20.19 -19.37 -2.68
CA LEU A 157 20.15 -19.78 -1.27
C LEU A 157 20.91 -21.10 -1.00
N ASN A 158 20.83 -22.10 -1.89
CA ASN A 158 21.61 -23.34 -1.72
C ASN A 158 23.09 -23.17 -2.12
N GLU A 159 23.42 -22.30 -3.07
CA GLU A 159 24.78 -21.91 -3.43
C GLU A 159 25.47 -21.17 -2.27
N LEU A 160 24.71 -20.33 -1.55
CA LEU A 160 25.17 -19.62 -0.37
C LEU A 160 25.39 -20.54 0.83
N GLY A 161 24.83 -21.75 0.87
CA GLY A 161 25.06 -22.75 1.91
C GLY A 161 25.03 -22.19 3.34
N ASP A 162 25.92 -22.67 4.21
CA ASP A 162 26.09 -22.15 5.59
C ASP A 162 26.73 -20.75 5.66
N THR A 163 27.26 -20.21 4.55
CA THR A 163 27.70 -18.81 4.49
C THR A 163 26.55 -17.80 4.51
N GLY A 164 25.30 -18.26 4.39
CA GLY A 164 24.08 -17.45 4.54
C GLY A 164 23.81 -16.91 5.96
N LEU A 165 24.64 -17.27 6.96
CA LEU A 165 24.52 -16.86 8.36
C LEU A 165 24.65 -15.34 8.63
N GLU A 166 25.05 -14.55 7.63
CA GLU A 166 25.14 -13.08 7.72
C GLU A 166 24.21 -12.32 6.77
N LEU A 167 23.21 -12.98 6.15
CA LEU A 167 22.23 -12.29 5.30
C LEU A 167 21.37 -11.35 6.16
N GLN A 168 21.63 -10.05 6.06
CA GLN A 168 20.94 -9.01 6.81
C GLN A 168 20.42 -7.94 5.86
N THR A 169 19.41 -7.20 6.29
CA THR A 169 19.00 -5.98 5.60
C THR A 169 19.70 -4.76 6.21
N TYR A 170 19.74 -3.63 5.49
CA TYR A 170 20.26 -2.37 6.04
C TYR A 170 19.28 -1.71 7.02
N TYR A 171 18.04 -2.18 7.07
CA TYR A 171 16.98 -1.60 7.88
C TYR A 171 16.92 -2.21 9.29
N THR A 172 16.40 -1.41 10.20
CA THR A 172 16.22 -1.69 11.61
C THR A 172 14.80 -1.35 12.04
N LEU A 173 14.44 -1.74 13.27
CA LEU A 173 13.12 -1.40 13.82
C LEU A 173 12.94 0.12 13.89
N ALA A 174 11.72 0.57 13.65
CA ALA A 174 11.33 1.98 13.54
C ALA A 174 11.89 2.73 12.32
N ASP A 175 12.63 2.07 11.42
CA ASP A 175 12.97 2.68 10.14
C ASP A 175 11.69 2.92 9.32
N LYS A 176 11.69 4.06 8.63
CA LYS A 176 10.60 4.47 7.76
C LYS A 176 10.88 4.00 6.35
N VAL A 177 9.93 3.28 5.79
CA VAL A 177 10.02 2.73 4.44
C VAL A 177 8.90 3.22 3.55
N GLU A 178 9.19 3.33 2.25
CA GLU A 178 8.22 3.70 1.23
C GLU A 178 7.88 2.48 0.37
N PRO A 179 6.69 2.42 -0.25
CA PRO A 179 6.37 1.37 -1.18
C PRO A 179 7.21 1.46 -2.46
N LEU A 180 7.52 0.32 -3.08
CA LEU A 180 8.10 0.26 -4.43
C LEU A 180 7.30 -0.73 -5.27
N VAL A 181 7.22 -0.50 -6.58
CA VAL A 181 6.72 -1.52 -7.50
C VAL A 181 7.94 -2.20 -8.10
N PHE A 182 8.11 -3.49 -7.81
CA PHE A 182 9.17 -4.29 -8.40
C PHE A 182 8.55 -5.20 -9.47
N GLN A 183 8.94 -4.97 -10.74
CA GLN A 183 8.54 -5.86 -11.82
C GLN A 183 9.56 -6.98 -11.93
N SER A 184 9.07 -8.20 -11.74
CA SER A 184 9.84 -9.41 -11.93
C SER A 184 10.20 -9.64 -13.43
N ALA A 185 11.27 -10.40 -13.66
CA ALA A 185 11.69 -10.88 -14.98
C ALA A 185 10.66 -11.78 -15.71
N ASP A 186 9.69 -12.39 -15.01
CA ASP A 186 8.63 -13.21 -15.60
C ASP A 186 7.39 -12.40 -16.06
N ASN A 187 7.46 -11.06 -15.99
CA ASN A 187 6.37 -10.13 -16.27
C ASN A 187 5.15 -10.23 -15.35
N ILE A 188 5.25 -10.93 -14.21
CA ILE A 188 4.22 -10.87 -13.17
C ILE A 188 4.50 -9.63 -12.30
N LEU A 189 3.50 -8.74 -12.23
CA LEU A 189 3.52 -7.64 -11.27
C LEU A 189 3.23 -8.20 -9.89
N ARG A 190 4.16 -8.01 -8.97
CA ARG A 190 3.97 -8.28 -7.55
C ARG A 190 4.41 -7.05 -6.78
N THR A 191 3.65 -6.68 -5.77
CA THR A 191 3.94 -5.46 -5.03
C THR A 191 4.80 -5.79 -3.83
N PHE A 192 5.99 -5.20 -3.79
CA PHE A 192 6.99 -5.42 -2.75
C PHE A 192 7.35 -4.08 -2.12
N LEU A 193 7.14 -3.95 -0.82
CA LEU A 193 7.43 -2.72 -0.09
C LEU A 193 8.94 -2.61 0.17
N ILE A 194 9.67 -2.00 -0.78
CA ILE A 194 11.11 -1.75 -0.69
C ILE A 194 11.32 -0.25 -0.42
N ALA A 195 11.90 0.08 0.74
CA ALA A 195 12.40 1.43 0.98
C ALA A 195 13.46 1.84 -0.05
N PRO A 196 13.53 3.13 -0.44
CA PRO A 196 14.67 3.61 -1.19
C PRO A 196 15.94 3.37 -0.37
N VAL A 197 16.91 2.68 -0.97
CA VAL A 197 18.28 2.65 -0.46
C VAL A 197 18.74 4.12 -0.33
N PRO A 198 19.22 4.58 0.84
CA PRO A 198 19.82 5.90 0.93
C PRO A 198 20.99 5.98 -0.05
N SER A 199 20.93 6.95 -0.97
CA SER A 199 22.01 7.28 -1.90
C SER A 199 23.28 7.71 -1.18
#